data_AF-A0A0F2RE88-F1
#
_entry.id   AF-A0A0F2RE88-F1
#
_cell.length_a   1.000
_cell.length_b   1.000
_cell.length_c   1.000
_cell.angle_alpha   90.00
_cell.angle_beta   90.00
_cell.angle_gamma   90.00
#
_symmetry.space_group_name_H-M   'P 1'
#
loop_
_entity.id
_entity.type
_entity.pdbx_description
1 polymer ?
#
loop_
_entity_poly.entity_id
_entity_poly.type
_entity_poly.pdbx_seq_one_letter_code
_entity_poly.pdbx_strand_id
1 'polypeptide(L)'
;MRHIILSIAALTTLGSCSGNSDHKALVAACTADGESAETCSCIADAMEAKLDPDLFKRTAQSIGREKRDVEAFVTSLTGEEQMQFASVVSDMFTCKLSPPKE
;
A
#
# COMPACT_ATOMS: atom_id res chain seq x y z
N MET A 1 -45.68 -9.54 -24.12
CA MET A 1 -44.26 -9.20 -24.33
C MET A 1 -43.91 -8.06 -23.39
N ARG A 2 -43.14 -8.31 -22.35
CA ARG A 2 -42.79 -7.33 -21.31
C ARG A 2 -41.27 -7.32 -21.21
N HIS A 3 -40.69 -6.27 -21.79
CA HIS A 3 -39.25 -6.04 -21.84
C HIS A 3 -38.75 -5.74 -20.42
N ILE A 4 -37.83 -6.56 -19.89
CA ILE A 4 -37.06 -6.22 -18.70
C ILE A 4 -35.57 -6.28 -19.08
N ILE A 5 -35.16 -5.14 -19.61
CA ILE A 5 -33.91 -4.40 -19.36
C ILE A 5 -32.74 -5.26 -18.85
N LEU A 6 -31.85 -5.51 -19.82
CA LEU A 6 -30.46 -5.91 -19.70
C LEU A 6 -29.72 -4.98 -18.71
N SER A 7 -29.50 -5.44 -17.47
CA SER A 7 -28.62 -4.74 -16.53
C SER A 7 -27.19 -5.22 -16.76
N ILE A 8 -26.44 -4.45 -17.54
CA ILE A 8 -25.01 -4.64 -17.79
C ILE A 8 -24.29 -4.40 -16.46
N ALA A 9 -23.86 -5.49 -15.83
CA ALA A 9 -22.86 -5.44 -14.77
C ALA A 9 -21.52 -5.05 -15.41
N ALA A 10 -21.31 -3.74 -15.57
CA ALA A 10 -19.99 -3.19 -15.84
C ALA A 10 -19.17 -3.33 -14.55
N LEU A 11 -18.55 -4.50 -14.35
CA LEU A 11 -17.42 -4.59 -13.43
C LEU A 11 -16.31 -3.72 -14.01
N THR A 12 -16.15 -2.56 -13.40
CA THR A 12 -15.09 -1.60 -13.67
C THR A 12 -13.75 -2.24 -13.37
N THR A 13 -13.10 -2.75 -14.40
CA THR A 13 -11.66 -3.02 -14.40
C THR A 13 -10.90 -1.69 -14.44
N LEU A 14 -10.96 -0.91 -13.35
CA LEU A 14 -10.02 0.18 -13.07
C LEU A 14 -8.69 -0.39 -12.53
N GLY A 15 -8.21 -1.45 -13.17
CA GLY A 15 -6.88 -1.99 -12.93
C GLY A 15 -5.86 -1.16 -13.71
N SER A 16 -4.82 -0.71 -13.01
CA SER A 16 -3.52 -0.33 -13.59
C SER A 16 -3.24 1.14 -13.94
N CYS A 17 -3.85 2.11 -13.24
CA CYS A 17 -3.20 3.43 -13.04
C CYS A 17 -2.88 3.74 -11.56
N SER A 18 -3.19 2.84 -10.62
CA SER A 18 -3.03 3.12 -9.19
C SER A 18 -1.66 2.79 -8.62
N GLY A 19 -0.87 1.86 -9.18
CA GLY A 19 0.42 1.45 -8.58
C GLY A 19 1.36 2.62 -8.26
N ASN A 20 1.60 3.49 -9.25
CA ASN A 20 2.40 4.70 -9.03
C ASN A 20 1.73 5.72 -8.08
N SER A 21 0.40 5.75 -7.96
CA SER A 21 -0.30 6.65 -7.05
C SER A 21 -0.39 6.10 -5.61
N ASP A 22 -0.40 4.78 -5.46
CA ASP A 22 -0.40 4.05 -4.20
C ASP A 22 0.97 4.17 -3.54
N HIS A 23 2.04 3.89 -4.30
CA HIS A 23 3.42 4.12 -3.87
C HIS A 23 3.63 5.56 -3.40
N LYS A 24 3.27 6.55 -4.23
CA LYS A 24 3.40 7.97 -3.89
C LYS A 24 2.62 8.37 -2.64
N ALA A 25 1.44 7.79 -2.41
CA ALA A 25 0.65 8.07 -1.21
C ALA A 25 1.37 7.59 0.06
N LEU A 26 2.01 6.42 0.01
CA LEU A 26 2.81 5.90 1.13
C LEU A 26 4.08 6.74 1.35
N VAL A 27 4.81 7.09 0.29
CA VAL A 27 6.00 7.95 0.41
C VAL A 27 5.65 9.31 1.02
N ALA A 28 4.57 9.94 0.55
CA ALA A 28 4.13 11.23 1.05
C ALA A 28 3.69 11.15 2.52
N ALA A 29 3.05 10.06 2.94
CA ALA A 29 2.66 9.85 4.33
C ALA A 29 3.88 9.71 5.23
N CYS A 30 4.78 8.79 4.92
CA CYS A 30 5.99 8.55 5.69
C CYS A 30 6.89 9.80 5.76
N THR A 31 6.98 10.59 4.68
CA THR A 31 7.76 11.84 4.67
C THR A 31 7.12 12.90 5.57
N ALA A 32 5.78 12.97 5.60
CA ALA A 32 5.05 13.88 6.49
C ALA A 32 5.26 13.52 7.97
N ASP A 33 5.56 12.26 8.27
CA ASP A 33 5.88 11.77 9.62
C ASP A 33 7.36 12.02 10.01
N GLY A 34 8.15 12.66 9.14
CA GLY A 34 9.49 13.16 9.44
C GLY A 34 10.66 12.29 8.96
N GLU A 35 10.37 11.19 8.26
CA GLU A 35 11.40 10.35 7.63
C GLU A 35 11.86 10.96 6.29
N SER A 36 13.04 10.56 5.81
CA SER A 36 13.56 11.05 4.53
C SER A 36 12.76 10.48 3.35
N ALA A 37 12.62 11.26 2.26
CA ALA A 37 11.92 10.80 1.05
C ALA A 37 12.50 9.50 0.48
N GLU A 38 13.81 9.31 0.61
CA GLU A 38 14.50 8.09 0.17
C GLU A 38 14.18 6.89 1.05
N THR A 39 14.22 7.05 2.38
CA THR A 39 13.80 6.01 3.33
C THR A 39 12.36 5.60 3.08
N CYS A 40 11.48 6.58 2.86
CA CYS A 40 10.08 6.34 2.58
C CYS A 40 9.83 5.66 1.22
N SER A 41 10.59 6.03 0.19
CA SER A 41 10.56 5.32 -1.09
C SER A 41 10.98 3.87 -0.94
N CYS A 42 12.08 3.60 -0.24
CA CYS A 42 12.55 2.24 -0.01
C CYS A 42 11.51 1.38 0.75
N ILE A 43 10.85 1.96 1.75
CA ILE A 43 9.78 1.26 2.49
C ILE A 43 8.59 0.96 1.57
N ALA A 44 8.16 1.93 0.76
CA ALA A 44 7.05 1.76 -0.17
C ALA A 44 7.39 0.73 -1.26
N ASP A 45 8.61 0.73 -1.79
CA ASP A 45 9.13 -0.28 -2.72
C ASP A 45 9.12 -1.69 -2.10
N ALA A 46 9.58 -1.82 -0.85
CA ALA A 46 9.58 -3.11 -0.14
C ALA A 46 8.15 -3.63 0.09
N MET A 47 7.21 -2.75 0.43
CA MET A 47 5.79 -3.09 0.53
C MET A 47 5.21 -3.51 -0.82
N GLU A 48 5.48 -2.78 -1.90
CA GLU A 48 4.97 -3.10 -3.25
C GLU A 48 5.52 -4.43 -3.77
N ALA A 49 6.76 -4.77 -3.42
CA ALA A 49 7.40 -6.01 -3.86
C ALA A 49 6.94 -7.26 -3.10
N LYS A 50 6.52 -7.12 -1.84
CA LYS A 50 6.26 -8.26 -0.93
C LYS A 50 4.81 -8.45 -0.55
N LEU A 51 4.01 -7.39 -0.51
CA LEU A 51 2.60 -7.50 -0.21
C LEU A 51 1.85 -7.94 -1.47
N ASP A 52 0.80 -8.73 -1.29
CA ASP A 52 -0.15 -8.96 -2.36
C ASP A 52 -0.66 -7.62 -2.93
N PRO A 53 -0.89 -7.50 -4.26
CA PRO A 53 -1.27 -6.22 -4.86
C PRO A 53 -2.51 -5.56 -4.24
N ASP A 54 -3.51 -6.36 -3.84
CA ASP A 54 -4.69 -5.85 -3.14
C ASP A 54 -4.37 -5.38 -1.71
N LEU A 55 -3.49 -6.10 -1.01
CA LEU A 55 -3.02 -5.70 0.32
C LEU A 55 -2.20 -4.41 0.24
N PHE A 56 -1.30 -4.28 -0.74
CA PHE A 56 -0.56 -3.04 -0.99
C PHE A 56 -1.50 -1.85 -1.24
N LYS A 57 -2.49 -2.03 -2.12
CA LYS A 57 -3.49 -1.00 -2.42
C LYS A 57 -4.30 -0.58 -1.18
N ARG A 58 -4.77 -1.53 -0.37
CA ARG A 58 -5.50 -1.22 0.88
C ARG A 58 -4.60 -0.55 1.92
N THR A 59 -3.30 -0.87 1.93
CA THR A 59 -2.31 -0.21 2.77
C THR A 59 -2.12 1.24 2.33
N ALA A 60 -1.92 1.49 1.04
CA ALA A 60 -1.81 2.84 0.49
C ALA A 60 -3.08 3.68 0.74
N GLN A 61 -4.26 3.05 0.67
CA GLN A 61 -5.51 3.70 1.03
C GLN A 61 -5.56 4.05 2.53
N SER A 62 -5.38 3.06 3.41
CA SER A 62 -5.57 3.22 4.86
C SER A 62 -4.49 4.09 5.50
N ILE A 63 -3.22 3.82 5.21
CA ILE A 63 -2.07 4.50 5.80
C ILE A 63 -1.71 5.74 4.99
N GLY A 64 -1.59 5.58 3.67
CA GLY A 64 -1.13 6.65 2.78
C GLY A 64 -2.12 7.81 2.68
N ARG A 65 -3.42 7.52 2.52
CA ARG A 65 -4.46 8.53 2.24
C ARG A 65 -5.33 8.85 3.45
N GLU A 66 -5.83 7.82 4.14
CA GLU A 66 -6.71 7.98 5.29
C GLU A 66 -5.96 8.27 6.59
N LYS A 67 -4.62 8.15 6.58
CA LYS A 67 -3.75 8.40 7.73
C LYS A 67 -4.17 7.60 8.96
N ARG A 68 -4.69 6.39 8.76
CA ARG A 68 -4.98 5.47 9.85
C ARG A 68 -3.69 5.09 10.54
N ASP A 69 -3.78 4.86 11.85
CA ASP A 69 -2.67 4.30 12.60
C ASP A 69 -2.24 2.94 12.03
N VAL A 70 -0.94 2.74 11.91
CA VAL A 70 -0.35 1.55 11.25
C VAL A 70 -0.63 0.29 12.05
N GLU A 71 -0.50 0.35 13.38
CA GLU A 71 -0.76 -0.79 14.26
C GLU A 71 -2.24 -1.20 14.21
N ALA A 72 -3.14 -0.21 14.29
CA ALA A 72 -4.58 -0.43 14.20
C ALA A 72 -5.01 -1.01 12.84
N PHE A 73 -4.34 -0.62 11.75
CA PHE A 73 -4.58 -1.22 10.44
C PHE A 73 -4.07 -2.66 10.39
N VAL A 74 -2.80 -2.90 10.75
CA VAL A 74 -2.20 -4.24 10.67
C VAL A 74 -2.93 -5.24 11.55
N THR A 75 -3.33 -4.85 12.76
CA THR A 75 -4.12 -5.72 13.66
C THR A 75 -5.53 -6.02 13.14
N SER A 76 -6.08 -5.20 12.24
CA SER A 76 -7.37 -5.44 11.59
C SER A 76 -7.30 -6.41 10.39
N LEU A 77 -6.09 -6.74 9.94
CA LEU A 77 -5.87 -7.67 8.83
C LEU A 77 -6.02 -9.14 9.28
N THR A 78 -6.19 -10.03 8.29
CA THR A 78 -6.14 -11.48 8.51
C THR A 78 -4.73 -11.92 8.94
N GLY A 79 -4.63 -13.10 9.55
CA GLY A 79 -3.33 -13.63 9.99
C GLY A 79 -2.31 -13.80 8.85
N GLU A 80 -2.77 -14.16 7.64
CA GLU A 80 -1.89 -14.29 6.46
C GLU A 80 -1.36 -12.92 6.01
N GLU A 81 -2.22 -11.92 5.95
CA GLU A 81 -1.84 -10.54 5.59
C GLU A 81 -0.89 -9.93 6.64
N GLN A 82 -1.09 -10.22 7.93
CA GLN A 82 -0.15 -9.82 9.00
C GLN A 82 1.23 -10.47 8.80
N MET A 83 1.29 -11.73 8.38
CA MET A 83 2.55 -12.41 8.07
C MET A 83 3.28 -11.78 6.88
N GLN A 84 2.55 -11.31 5.87
CA GLN A 84 3.15 -10.55 4.77
C GLN A 84 3.77 -9.24 5.27
N PHE A 85 3.09 -8.51 6.14
CA PHE A 85 3.66 -7.33 6.80
C PHE A 85 4.91 -7.66 7.62
N ALA A 86 4.90 -8.75 8.39
CA ALA A 86 6.08 -9.19 9.14
C ALA A 86 7.28 -9.47 8.22
N SER A 87 7.05 -9.97 6.99
CA SER A 87 8.11 -10.18 6.00
C SER A 87 8.73 -8.89 5.46
N VAL A 88 7.99 -7.77 5.51
CA VAL A 88 8.43 -6.44 5.10
C VAL A 88 9.23 -5.74 6.19
N VAL A 89 8.95 -6.01 7.47
CA VAL A 89 9.62 -5.38 8.61
C VAL A 89 11.15 -5.48 8.53
N SER A 90 11.68 -6.64 8.11
CA SER A 90 13.13 -6.83 7.91
C SER A 90 13.72 -5.88 6.84
N ASP A 91 12.96 -5.60 5.77
CA ASP A 91 13.40 -4.70 4.72
C ASP A 91 13.30 -3.24 5.16
N MET A 92 12.30 -2.90 5.95
CA MET A 92 12.16 -1.55 6.53
C MET A 92 13.38 -1.20 7.39
N PHE A 93 13.91 -2.15 8.16
CA PHE A 93 15.17 -1.96 8.88
C PHE A 93 16.34 -1.72 7.93
N THR A 94 16.39 -2.44 6.82
CA THR A 94 17.42 -2.23 5.77
C THR A 94 17.30 -0.86 5.11
N CYS A 95 16.07 -0.38 4.87
CA CYS A 95 15.80 0.95 4.33
C CYS A 95 16.24 2.08 5.26
N LYS A 96 16.12 1.90 6.58
CA LYS A 96 16.65 2.87 7.58
C LYS A 96 18.18 2.87 7.66
N LEU A 97 18.82 1.76 7.29
CA LEU A 97 20.28 1.60 7.31
C LEU A 97 20.94 1.97 5.98
N SER A 98 20.14 2.17 4.92
CA SER A 98 20.68 2.47 3.59
C SER A 98 21.18 3.91 3.55
N PRO A 99 22.46 4.15 3.27
CA PRO A 99 22.97 5.50 3.06
C PRO A 99 22.31 6.11 1.82
N PRO A 100 22.20 7.45 1.73
CA PRO A 100 21.57 8.08 0.58
C PRO A 100 22.31 7.70 -0.71
N LYS A 101 21.57 7.26 -1.72
CA LYS A 101 22.11 6.98 -3.05
C LYS A 101 22.61 8.29 -3.66
N GLU A 102 23.93 8.41 -3.80
CA GLU A 102 24.63 9.52 -4.45
C GLU A 102 24.22 9.71 -5.93
#